data_AF-A0A753J5N8-F1
#
_entry.id   AF-A0A753J5N8-F1
#
_cell.length_a   1.000
_cell.length_b   1.000
_cell.length_c   1.000
_cell.angle_alpha   90.00
_cell.angle_beta   90.00
_cell.angle_gamma   90.00
#
_symmetry.space_group_name_H-M   'P 1'
#
loop_
_entity.id
_entity.type
_entity.pdbx_description
1 polymer ?
#
loop_
_entity_poly.entity_id
_entity_poly.type
_entity_poly.pdbx_seq_one_letter_code
_entity_poly.pdbx_strand_id
1 'polypeptide(L)'
;RQRVRLFKAGTDGKRSARIRINRGNLPAIKLGAAQVRMSKRRGKLLYRGSVLKIGPYLFRDAFIQQLANGRWHVMRRVNGKNRYPIDVVKIPLSGPLTQAFESATQSLIDEEIPKQLGYALKQQLRLYLSR
;
A
#
# COMPACT_ATOMS: atom_id res chain seq x y z
N ARG A 1 8.56 -1.98 -9.73
CA ARG A 1 8.78 -2.58 -8.39
C ARG A 1 7.44 -3.09 -7.86
N GLN A 2 7.21 -4.41 -7.90
CA GLN A 2 6.03 -5.00 -7.27
C GLN A 2 6.05 -4.76 -5.76
N ARG A 3 4.87 -4.53 -5.16
CA ARG A 3 4.73 -4.32 -3.72
C ARG A 3 4.89 -5.63 -2.95
N VAL A 4 4.45 -6.74 -3.53
CA VAL A 4 4.47 -8.07 -2.93
C VAL A 4 5.45 -8.96 -3.71
N ARG A 5 6.19 -9.80 -2.99
CA ARG A 5 7.02 -10.87 -3.56
C ARG A 5 6.77 -12.16 -2.77
N LEU A 6 6.38 -13.22 -3.47
CA LEU A 6 6.25 -14.57 -2.93
C LEU A 6 7.53 -15.35 -3.21
N PHE A 7 8.06 -15.99 -2.19
CA PHE A 7 9.12 -16.99 -2.31
C PHE A 7 8.50 -18.33 -1.94
N LYS A 8 8.37 -19.21 -2.92
CA LYS A 8 7.81 -20.55 -2.74
C LYS A 8 8.81 -21.46 -2.03
N ALA A 9 8.31 -22.49 -1.36
CA ALA A 9 9.15 -23.55 -0.82
C ALA A 9 9.81 -24.32 -1.99
N GLY A 10 11.09 -24.64 -1.84
CA GLY A 10 11.83 -25.46 -2.80
C GLY A 10 11.90 -26.92 -2.36
N THR A 11 12.16 -27.82 -3.30
CA THR A 11 12.35 -29.26 -3.06
C THR A 11 13.71 -29.56 -2.41
N ASP A 12 14.78 -28.92 -2.90
CA ASP A 12 16.18 -29.21 -2.49
C ASP A 12 16.75 -28.16 -1.52
N GLY A 13 15.92 -27.23 -1.04
CA GLY A 13 16.35 -26.10 -0.22
C GLY A 13 15.45 -25.86 0.98
N LYS A 14 15.26 -24.57 1.33
CA LYS A 14 14.36 -24.20 2.44
C LYS A 14 12.93 -24.65 2.12
N ARG A 15 12.41 -25.56 2.95
CA ARG A 15 11.03 -26.06 2.89
C ARG A 15 9.98 -25.06 3.41
N SER A 16 10.33 -23.78 3.53
CA SER A 16 9.43 -22.72 3.98
C SER A 16 9.12 -21.76 2.84
N ALA A 17 7.84 -21.39 2.72
CA ALA A 17 7.39 -20.30 1.88
C ALA A 17 7.42 -18.99 2.67
N ARG A 18 7.79 -17.88 2.03
CA ARG A 18 7.77 -16.54 2.64
C ARG A 18 7.16 -15.52 1.70
N ILE A 19 6.31 -14.65 2.23
CA ILE A 19 5.74 -13.51 1.51
C ILE A 19 6.39 -12.23 2.06
N ARG A 20 6.88 -11.37 1.17
CA ARG A 20 7.43 -10.06 1.54
C ARG A 20 6.56 -8.96 0.95
N ILE A 21 6.06 -8.07 1.81
CA ILE A 21 5.22 -6.94 1.42
C ILE A 21 5.95 -5.63 1.75
N ASN A 22 6.11 -4.78 0.74
CA ASN A 22 6.64 -3.44 0.92
C ASN A 22 5.56 -2.57 1.57
N ARG A 23 5.76 -2.19 2.84
CA ARG A 23 4.84 -1.37 3.64
C ARG A 23 5.03 0.15 3.48
N GLY A 24 5.90 0.55 2.55
CA GLY A 24 6.17 1.96 2.28
C GLY A 24 4.93 2.74 1.80
N ASN A 25 4.88 4.01 2.19
CA ASN A 25 3.76 4.90 1.89
C ASN A 25 3.53 5.07 0.38
N LEU A 26 2.28 5.33 0.01
CA LEU A 26 1.90 5.60 -1.37
C LEU A 26 1.96 7.11 -1.62
N PRO A 27 2.74 7.61 -2.60
CA PRO A 27 2.69 9.01 -2.96
C PRO A 27 1.34 9.33 -3.62
N ALA A 28 0.74 10.46 -3.26
CA ALA A 28 -0.62 10.82 -3.70
C ALA A 28 -0.78 10.88 -5.22
N ILE A 29 0.28 11.25 -5.96
CA ILE A 29 0.28 11.27 -7.44
C ILE A 29 -0.11 9.91 -8.07
N LYS A 30 0.08 8.80 -7.34
CA LYS A 30 -0.27 7.44 -7.81
C LYS A 30 -1.74 7.08 -7.61
N LEU A 31 -2.54 7.94 -7.00
CA LEU A 31 -3.97 7.67 -6.78
C LEU A 31 -4.83 7.81 -8.03
N GLY A 32 -4.32 8.46 -9.08
CA GLY A 32 -5.03 8.61 -10.35
C GLY A 32 -4.66 9.91 -11.07
N ALA A 33 -5.47 10.26 -12.08
CA ALA A 33 -5.30 11.52 -12.80
C ALA A 33 -5.51 12.71 -11.86
N ALA A 34 -4.62 13.70 -11.98
CA ALA A 34 -4.66 14.90 -11.18
C ALA A 34 -5.44 16.02 -11.91
N GLN A 35 -6.36 16.66 -11.20
CA GLN A 35 -7.18 17.76 -11.69
C GLN A 35 -7.23 18.86 -10.64
N VAL A 36 -6.90 20.10 -11.04
CA VAL A 36 -7.13 21.27 -10.19
C VAL A 36 -8.58 21.71 -10.38
N ARG A 37 -9.32 21.87 -9.29
CA ARG A 37 -10.72 22.33 -9.31
C ARG A 37 -10.90 23.55 -8.43
N MET A 38 -11.76 24.47 -8.86
CA MET A 38 -12.18 25.59 -8.01
C MET A 38 -13.15 25.08 -6.94
N SER A 39 -12.85 25.40 -5.67
CA SER A 39 -13.74 25.14 -4.55
C SER A 39 -14.79 26.24 -4.47
N LYS A 40 -16.06 25.82 -4.36
CA LYS A 40 -17.20 26.73 -4.20
C LYS A 40 -17.37 27.26 -2.77
N ARG A 41 -16.54 26.83 -1.80
CA ARG A 41 -16.63 27.30 -0.41
C ARG A 41 -15.90 28.65 -0.24
N ARG A 42 -16.64 29.70 0.14
CA ARG A 42 -16.07 30.92 0.73
C ARG A 42 -15.53 30.59 2.12
N GLY A 43 -14.21 30.49 2.25
CA GLY A 43 -13.51 30.33 3.54
C GLY A 43 -12.11 30.95 3.46
N LYS A 44 -11.50 31.23 4.61
CA LYS A 44 -10.15 31.84 4.79
C LYS A 44 -9.01 30.92 4.30
N LEU A 45 -9.06 30.42 3.07
CA LEU A 45 -7.92 29.79 2.42
C LEU A 45 -7.06 30.89 1.80
N LEU A 46 -5.82 30.98 2.26
CA LEU A 46 -4.85 32.04 1.97
C LEU A 46 -4.53 32.22 0.48
N TYR A 47 -4.90 31.27 -0.39
CA TYR A 47 -4.78 31.39 -1.83
C TYR A 47 -6.00 30.76 -2.55
N ARG A 48 -6.82 31.62 -3.18
CA ARG A 48 -7.58 31.33 -4.41
C ARG A 48 -8.46 30.07 -4.46
N GLY A 49 -8.98 29.52 -3.37
CA GLY A 49 -10.07 28.52 -3.40
C GLY A 49 -9.85 27.26 -4.27
N SER A 50 -8.68 27.03 -4.88
CA SER A 50 -8.42 25.90 -5.77
C SER A 50 -7.98 24.70 -4.96
N VAL A 51 -8.47 23.53 -5.31
CA VAL A 51 -8.23 22.27 -4.61
C VAL A 51 -7.72 21.25 -5.62
N LEU A 52 -6.72 20.47 -5.20
CA LEU A 52 -6.18 19.41 -6.03
C LEU A 52 -6.96 18.12 -5.82
N LYS A 53 -7.61 17.63 -6.88
CA LYS A 53 -8.28 16.33 -6.91
C LYS A 53 -7.35 15.32 -7.59
N ILE A 54 -7.19 14.14 -7.01
CA ILE A 54 -6.42 13.04 -7.60
C ILE A 54 -7.25 11.78 -7.50
N GLY A 55 -7.70 11.28 -8.65
CA GLY A 55 -8.71 10.21 -8.68
C GLY A 55 -9.95 10.62 -7.87
N PRO A 56 -10.45 9.79 -6.94
CA PRO A 56 -11.59 10.13 -6.08
C PRO A 56 -11.21 11.05 -4.91
N TYR A 57 -9.92 11.25 -4.61
CA TYR A 57 -9.45 11.91 -3.41
C TYR A 57 -9.22 13.41 -3.61
N LEU A 58 -9.40 14.17 -2.53
CA LEU A 58 -9.30 15.62 -2.50
C LEU A 58 -8.19 16.06 -1.55
N PHE A 59 -7.24 16.82 -2.06
CA PHE A 59 -6.10 17.35 -1.33
C PHE A 59 -6.17 18.88 -1.27
N ARG A 60 -6.43 19.40 -0.07
CA ARG A 60 -6.38 20.84 0.22
C ARG A 60 -4.94 21.29 0.38
N ASP A 61 -4.68 22.54 -0.02
CA ASP A 61 -3.38 23.21 0.07
C ASP A 61 -2.23 22.42 -0.56
N ALA A 62 -2.57 21.62 -1.57
CA ALA A 62 -1.65 20.79 -2.31
C ALA A 62 -1.56 21.28 -3.76
N PHE A 63 -0.37 21.14 -4.32
CA PHE A 63 -0.08 21.50 -5.70
C PHE A 63 0.84 20.45 -6.33
N ILE A 64 0.93 20.48 -7.65
CA ILE A 64 1.80 19.59 -8.40
C ILE A 64 3.05 20.37 -8.80
N GLN A 65 4.22 19.76 -8.60
CA GLN A 65 5.49 20.33 -9.02
C GLN A 65 6.38 19.24 -9.59
N GLN A 66 7.13 19.59 -10.63
CA GLN A 66 8.21 18.76 -11.14
C GLN A 66 9.47 19.05 -10.33
N LEU A 67 10.09 18.00 -9.78
CA LEU A 67 11.38 18.10 -9.09
C LEU A 67 12.52 18.21 -10.10
N ALA A 68 13.70 18.62 -9.64
CA ALA A 68 14.91 18.71 -10.47
C ALA A 68 15.29 17.36 -11.14
N ASN A 69 14.85 16.24 -10.58
CA ASN A 69 15.03 14.90 -11.16
C ASN A 69 13.99 14.56 -12.25
N GLY A 70 13.18 15.52 -12.69
CA GLY A 70 12.15 15.35 -13.73
C GLY A 70 10.86 14.69 -13.25
N ARG A 71 10.77 14.27 -11.99
CA ARG A 71 9.60 13.54 -11.47
C ARG A 71 8.51 14.49 -10.95
N TRP A 72 7.28 14.25 -11.37
CA TRP A 72 6.11 14.95 -10.85
C TRP A 72 5.70 14.44 -9.47
N HIS A 73 5.51 15.38 -8.55
CA HIS A 73 5.07 15.11 -7.20
C HIS A 73 3.91 16.01 -6.80
N VAL A 74 3.06 15.45 -5.95
CA VAL A 74 2.04 16.21 -5.24
C VAL A 74 2.67 16.65 -3.94
N MET A 75 2.65 17.96 -3.73
CA MET A 75 3.30 18.62 -2.62
C MET A 75 2.28 19.39 -1.81
N ARG A 76 2.54 19.52 -0.50
CA ARG A 76 1.75 20.33 0.43
C ARG A 76 2.69 21.19 1.26
N ARG A 77 2.26 22.40 1.58
CA ARG A 77 2.94 23.26 2.55
C ARG A 77 2.46 22.92 3.95
N VAL A 78 3.38 22.63 4.87
CA VAL A 78 3.06 22.08 6.20
C VAL A 78 2.09 22.95 7.01
N ASN A 79 2.06 24.27 6.77
CA ASN A 79 1.19 25.23 7.45
C ASN A 79 0.56 26.29 6.52
N GLY A 80 0.46 26.03 5.21
CA GLY A 80 -0.16 26.97 4.25
C GLY A 80 0.53 28.33 4.03
N LYS A 81 1.59 28.67 4.78
CA LYS A 81 2.38 29.90 4.56
C LYS A 81 3.47 29.67 3.50
N ASN A 82 3.74 30.70 2.69
CA ASN A 82 4.66 30.64 1.55
C ASN A 82 6.11 30.27 1.89
N ARG A 83 6.55 30.46 3.14
CA ARG A 83 7.94 30.24 3.59
C ARG A 83 8.21 28.87 4.26
N TYR A 84 7.19 28.05 4.49
CA TYR A 84 7.41 26.76 5.16
C TYR A 84 7.91 25.68 4.18
N PRO A 85 8.62 24.65 4.72
CA PRO A 85 9.09 23.52 3.95
C PRO A 85 7.98 22.86 3.13
N ILE A 86 8.35 22.37 1.95
CA ILE A 86 7.47 21.71 1.01
C ILE A 86 7.61 20.20 1.22
N ASP A 87 6.51 19.53 1.57
CA ASP A 87 6.49 18.09 1.76
C ASP A 87 5.74 17.38 0.65
N VAL A 88 6.23 16.20 0.26
CA VAL A 88 5.51 15.30 -0.64
C VAL A 88 4.33 14.69 0.11
N VAL A 89 3.14 14.79 -0.46
CA VAL A 89 1.94 14.18 0.11
C VAL A 89 2.03 12.66 -0.04
N LYS A 90 2.12 11.98 1.10
CA LYS A 90 2.24 10.52 1.22
C LYS A 90 1.04 9.99 2.01
N ILE A 91 0.52 8.84 1.58
CA ILE A 91 -0.57 8.13 2.24
C ILE A 91 0.05 7.02 3.09
N PRO A 92 -0.20 7.00 4.41
CA PRO A 92 0.33 5.97 5.28
C PRO A 92 -0.34 4.64 4.96
N LEU A 93 0.46 3.65 4.54
CA LEU A 93 -0.05 2.31 4.21
C LEU A 93 0.41 1.23 5.18
N SER A 94 1.37 1.53 6.06
CA SER A 94 1.98 0.51 6.92
C SER A 94 0.96 -0.16 7.85
N GLY A 95 0.13 0.62 8.55
CA GLY A 95 -0.90 0.09 9.46
C GLY A 95 -1.94 -0.75 8.73
N PRO A 96 -2.68 -0.19 7.75
CA PRO A 96 -3.72 -0.90 7.02
C PRO A 96 -3.22 -2.19 6.35
N LEU A 97 -2.01 -2.17 5.77
CA LEU A 97 -1.45 -3.37 5.13
C LEU A 97 -1.06 -4.44 6.15
N THR A 98 -0.61 -4.06 7.34
CA THR A 98 -0.25 -5.02 8.39
C THR A 98 -1.52 -5.70 8.91
N GLN A 99 -2.56 -4.93 9.22
CA GLN A 99 -3.85 -5.45 9.67
C GLN A 99 -4.50 -6.38 8.64
N ALA A 100 -4.53 -5.98 7.37
CA ALA A 100 -5.09 -6.81 6.31
C ALA A 100 -4.30 -8.11 6.11
N PHE A 101 -2.98 -8.07 6.27
CA PHE A 101 -2.14 -9.26 6.20
C PHE A 101 -2.42 -10.22 7.36
N GLU A 102 -2.42 -9.72 8.60
CA GLU A 102 -2.69 -10.53 9.80
C GLU A 102 -4.07 -11.18 9.75
N SER A 103 -5.10 -10.41 9.38
CA SER A 103 -6.46 -10.93 9.22
C SER A 103 -6.52 -12.04 8.17
N ALA A 104 -5.92 -11.83 7.00
CA ALA A 104 -5.91 -12.83 5.93
C ALA A 104 -5.12 -14.09 6.32
N THR A 105 -3.99 -13.94 7.03
CA THR A 105 -3.22 -15.09 7.51
C THR A 105 -3.99 -15.91 8.53
N GLN A 106 -4.73 -15.27 9.43
CA GLN A 106 -5.55 -15.96 10.42
C GLN A 106 -6.64 -16.78 9.75
N SER A 107 -7.39 -16.18 8.82
CA SER A 107 -8.43 -16.88 8.07
C SER A 107 -7.87 -18.07 7.27
N LEU A 108 -6.70 -17.93 6.64
CA LEU A 108 -6.04 -19.04 5.93
C LEU A 108 -5.60 -20.16 6.87
N ILE A 109 -5.09 -19.81 8.06
CA ILE A 109 -4.70 -20.79 9.08
C ILE A 109 -5.92 -21.59 9.52
N ASP A 110 -7.04 -20.93 9.78
CA ASP A 110 -8.22 -21.58 10.33
C ASP A 110 -8.91 -22.47 9.27
N GLU A 111 -8.94 -22.06 8.00
CA GLU A 111 -9.68 -22.77 6.94
C GLU A 111 -8.85 -23.79 6.15
N GLU A 112 -7.60 -23.45 5.78
CA GLU A 112 -6.81 -24.26 4.84
C GLU A 112 -5.87 -25.24 5.55
N ILE A 113 -5.25 -24.83 6.67
CA ILE A 113 -4.23 -25.66 7.33
C ILE A 113 -4.79 -27.02 7.79
N PRO A 114 -5.98 -27.12 8.43
CA PRO A 114 -6.52 -28.43 8.82
C PRO A 114 -6.70 -29.38 7.63
N LYS A 115 -7.11 -28.84 6.47
CA LYS A 115 -7.31 -29.62 5.23
C LYS A 115 -5.97 -30.14 4.70
N GLN A 116 -4.96 -29.27 4.64
CA GLN A 116 -3.63 -29.63 4.15
C GLN A 116 -2.91 -30.60 5.10
N LEU A 117 -3.05 -30.42 6.41
CA LEU A 117 -2.50 -31.35 7.41
C LEU A 117 -3.17 -32.72 7.30
N GLY A 118 -4.50 -32.76 7.21
CA GLY A 118 -5.23 -34.02 7.03
C GLY A 118 -4.79 -34.78 5.78
N TYR A 119 -4.61 -34.07 4.66
CA TYR A 119 -4.08 -34.66 3.43
C TYR A 119 -2.65 -35.18 3.59
N ALA A 120 -1.76 -34.38 4.18
CA ALA A 120 -0.37 -34.75 4.38
C ALA A 120 -0.22 -35.98 5.31
N LEU A 121 -1.00 -36.05 6.39
CA LEU A 121 -0.99 -37.20 7.30
C LEU A 121 -1.49 -38.47 6.61
N LYS A 122 -2.60 -38.40 5.86
CA LYS A 122 -3.10 -39.54 5.08
C LYS A 122 -2.04 -40.05 4.09
N GLN A 123 -1.36 -39.13 3.42
CA GLN A 123 -0.30 -39.50 2.48
C GLN A 123 0.90 -40.14 3.19
N GLN A 124 1.31 -39.65 4.36
CA GLN A 124 2.39 -40.28 5.13
C GLN A 124 2.03 -41.68 5.61
N LEU A 125 0.81 -41.88 6.12
CA LEU A 125 0.34 -43.21 6.53
C LEU A 125 0.32 -44.19 5.35
N ARG A 126 -0.17 -43.74 4.18
CA ARG A 126 -0.13 -44.55 2.96
C ARG A 126 1.31 -44.98 2.64
N LEU A 127 2.26 -44.06 2.63
CA LEU A 127 3.67 -44.35 2.32
C LEU A 127 4.31 -45.32 3.32
N TYR A 128 3.93 -45.24 4.60
CA TYR A 128 4.45 -46.13 5.64
C TYR A 128 3.88 -47.55 5.52
N LEU A 129 2.57 -47.66 5.25
CA LEU A 129 1.88 -48.96 5.13
C LEU A 129 2.11 -49.64 3.78
N SER A 130 2.39 -48.88 2.72
CA SER A 130 2.72 -49.42 1.39
C SER A 130 4.20 -49.78 1.23
N ARG A 131 4.95 -49.76 2.32
CA ARG A 131 6.38 -50.08 2.38
C ARG A 131 6.56 -51.51 2.85
#